data_AF-R4JLD3-F1
#
_entry.id   AF-R4JLD3-F1
#
_cell.length_a   1.000
_cell.length_b   1.000
_cell.length_c   1.000
_cell.angle_alpha   90.00
_cell.angle_beta   90.00
_cell.angle_gamma   90.00
#
_symmetry.space_group_name_H-M   'P 1'
#
loop_
_entity.id
_entity.type
_entity.pdbx_description
1 polymer ?
#
loop_
_entity_poly.entity_id
_entity_poly.type
_entity_poly.pdbx_seq_one_letter_code
_entity_poly.pdbx_strand_id
1 'polypeptide(L)' 'NMLYILPLLFIAPILLAVAFLTLIERKVLGYMQHRKGPNVVGPTGIMQPIADGVKLFIKEPIRP' A
#
# COMPACT_ATOMS: atom_id res chain seq x y z
N ASN A 1 -19.41 12.87 18.36
CA ASN A 1 -20.58 12.49 17.54
C ASN A 1 -20.35 11.09 16.97
N MET A 2 -21.11 10.09 17.40
CA MET A 2 -20.95 8.66 17.04
C MET A 2 -21.03 8.41 15.52
N LEU A 3 -21.67 9.33 14.80
CA LEU A 3 -21.82 9.35 13.35
C LEU A 3 -20.50 9.36 12.56
N TYR A 4 -19.42 9.93 13.10
CA TYR A 4 -18.11 9.97 12.41
C TYR A 4 -17.16 8.84 12.82
N ILE A 5 -17.36 8.24 14.00
CA ILE A 5 -16.45 7.22 14.55
C ILE A 5 -16.66 5.87 13.85
N LEU A 6 -17.93 5.49 13.62
CA LEU A 6 -18.30 4.25 12.91
C LEU A 6 -17.73 4.16 11.49
N PRO A 7 -17.87 5.17 10.60
CA PRO A 7 -17.30 5.09 9.26
C PRO A 7 -15.78 5.10 9.27
N LEU A 8 -15.14 5.86 10.17
CA LEU A 8 -13.68 5.88 10.28
C LEU A 8 -13.12 4.50 10.67
N LEU A 9 -13.78 3.81 11.58
CA LEU A 9 -13.42 2.45 12.01
C LEU A 9 -13.51 1.45 10.86
N PHE A 10 -14.39 1.67 9.88
CA PHE A 10 -14.56 0.79 8.73
C PHE A 10 -13.57 1.12 7.59
N ILE A 11 -13.34 2.42 7.33
CA ILE A 11 -12.48 2.87 6.23
C ILE A 11 -11.00 2.56 6.50
N ALA A 12 -10.53 2.76 7.73
CA ALA A 12 -9.12 2.53 8.08
C ALA A 12 -8.60 1.11 7.76
N PRO A 13 -9.24 0.01 8.18
CA PRO A 13 -8.79 -1.34 7.86
C PRO A 13 -8.94 -1.67 6.37
N ILE A 14 -9.91 -1.10 5.67
CA ILE A 14 -10.06 -1.30 4.22
C ILE A 14 -8.87 -0.70 3.47
N LEU A 15 -8.45 0.51 3.82
CA LEU A 15 -7.28 1.14 3.20
C LEU A 15 -6.00 0.34 3.47
N LEU A 16 -5.85 -0.19 4.68
CA LEU A 16 -4.74 -1.07 5.02
C LEU A 16 -4.77 -2.38 4.22
N ALA A 17 -5.95 -3.00 4.09
CA ALA A 17 -6.12 -4.21 3.29
C ALA A 17 -5.77 -4.00 1.81
N VAL A 18 -6.23 -2.89 1.21
CA VAL A 18 -5.92 -2.54 -0.18
C VAL A 18 -4.42 -2.28 -0.37
N ALA A 19 -3.77 -1.61 0.58
CA ALA A 19 -2.32 -1.36 0.54
C ALA A 19 -1.50 -2.67 0.50
N PHE A 20 -1.89 -3.69 1.27
CA PHE A 20 -1.25 -5.01 1.23
C PHE A 20 -1.66 -5.85 0.01
N LEU A 21 -2.90 -5.74 -0.44
CA LEU A 21 -3.37 -6.42 -1.65
C LEU A 21 -2.51 -6.04 -2.87
N THR A 22 -2.21 -4.74 -3.04
CA THR A 22 -1.34 -4.27 -4.14
C THR A 22 0.10 -4.77 -4.03
N LEU A 23 0.63 -4.99 -2.82
CA LEU A 23 1.95 -5.61 -2.64
C LEU A 23 1.94 -7.06 -3.11
N ILE A 24 0.91 -7.81 -2.75
CA ILE A 24 0.74 -9.21 -3.16
C ILE A 24 0.62 -9.31 -4.67
N GLU A 25 -0.20 -8.46 -5.29
CA GLU A 25 -0.35 -8.40 -6.75
C GLU A 25 1.00 -8.19 -7.45
N ARG A 26 1.82 -7.24 -6.99
CA ARG A 26 3.18 -7.01 -7.52
C ARG A 26 4.10 -8.22 -7.35
N LYS A 27 3.95 -8.96 -6.25
CA LYS A 27 4.70 -10.22 -6.04
C LYS A 27 4.23 -11.31 -7.01
N VAL A 28 2.92 -11.53 -7.14
CA VAL A 28 2.33 -12.53 -8.04
C VAL A 28 2.75 -12.26 -9.49
N LEU A 29 2.61 -11.02 -9.96
CA LEU A 29 3.05 -10.63 -11.31
C LEU A 29 4.55 -10.83 -11.51
N GLY A 30 5.37 -10.55 -10.49
CA GLY A 30 6.79 -10.87 -10.52
C GLY A 30 7.03 -12.37 -10.71
N TYR A 31 6.38 -13.20 -9.90
CA TYR A 31 6.52 -14.65 -9.95
C TYR A 31 6.06 -15.24 -11.29
N MET A 32 4.97 -14.72 -11.88
CA MET A 32 4.52 -15.09 -13.23
C MET A 32 5.57 -14.77 -14.31
N GLN A 33 6.31 -13.68 -14.13
CA GLN A 33 7.39 -13.25 -15.03
C GLN A 33 8.75 -13.89 -14.70
N HIS A 34 8.79 -14.89 -13.82
CA HIS A 34 10.01 -15.52 -13.33
C HIS A 34 11.04 -14.53 -12.74
N ARG A 35 10.55 -13.44 -12.13
CA ARG A 35 11.37 -12.47 -11.39
C ARG A 35 10.86 -12.28 -9.97
N LYS A 36 11.74 -11.86 -9.06
CA LYS A 36 11.31 -11.54 -7.70
C LYS A 36 10.53 -10.22 -7.71
N GLY A 37 9.35 -10.22 -7.10
CA GLY A 37 8.61 -8.99 -6.78
C GLY A 37 9.32 -8.13 -5.73
N PRO A 38 8.66 -7.09 -5.21
CA PRO A 38 9.26 -6.17 -4.24
C PRO A 38 9.80 -6.91 -3.01
N ASN A 39 11.11 -6.82 -2.75
CA ASN A 39 11.81 -7.53 -1.66
C ASN A 39 12.82 -6.66 -0.89
N VAL A 40 12.90 -5.36 -1.22
CA VAL A 40 13.96 -4.46 -0.70
C VAL A 40 13.51 -3.73 0.58
N VAL A 41 12.26 -3.29 0.64
CA VAL A 41 11.77 -2.44 1.73
C VAL A 41 11.26 -3.32 2.89
N GLY A 42 12.13 -3.61 3.86
CA GLY A 42 11.85 -4.46 5.02
C GLY A 42 11.90 -5.97 4.72
N PRO A 43 11.64 -6.84 5.72
CA PRO A 43 11.65 -8.29 5.53
C PRO A 43 10.63 -8.68 4.45
N THR A 44 11.10 -9.29 3.37
CA THR A 44 10.28 -9.68 2.21
C THR A 44 9.50 -8.56 1.52
N GLY A 45 9.84 -7.28 1.72
CA GLY A 45 9.09 -6.16 1.13
C GLY A 45 7.81 -5.77 1.87
N ILE A 46 7.57 -6.23 3.11
CA ILE A 46 6.35 -5.93 3.88
C ILE A 46 6.17 -4.42 4.13
N MET A 47 7.27 -3.67 4.26
CA MET A 47 7.23 -2.23 4.51
C MET A 47 7.03 -1.41 3.22
N GLN A 48 6.93 -2.06 2.06
CA GLN A 48 6.75 -1.39 0.76
C GLN A 48 5.49 -0.49 0.70
N PRO A 49 4.30 -0.88 1.20
CA PRO A 49 3.11 -0.02 1.11
C PRO A 49 3.26 1.28 1.90
N ILE A 50 3.99 1.24 3.02
CA ILE A 50 4.30 2.43 3.83
C ILE A 50 5.26 3.35 3.05
N ALA A 51 6.33 2.80 2.48
CA ALA A 51 7.26 3.58 1.67
C ALA A 51 6.61 4.21 0.44
N ASP A 52 5.71 3.49 -0.23
CA ASP A 52 4.94 4.01 -1.37
C ASP A 52 4.02 5.16 -0.92
N GLY A 53 3.35 5.04 0.23
CA GLY A 53 2.53 6.08 0.82
C GLY A 53 3.31 7.34 1.19
N VAL A 54 4.46 7.19 1.88
CA VAL A 54 5.33 8.33 2.23
C VAL A 54 5.86 9.02 0.98
N LYS A 55 6.25 8.24 -0.04
CA LYS A 55 6.69 8.78 -1.33
C LYS A 55 5.62 9.66 -1.98
N LEU A 56 4.36 9.21 -1.97
CA LEU A 56 3.24 10.00 -2.52
C LEU A 56 2.93 11.23 -1.67
N PHE A 57 3.11 11.16 -0.35
CA PHE A 57 2.89 12.28 0.54
C PHE A 57 3.91 13.42 0.35
N ILE A 58 5.17 13.07 0.07
CA ILE A 58 6.25 14.04 -0.18
C ILE A 58 6.24 14.53 -1.65
N LYS A 59 5.59 13.79 -2.56
CA LYS A 59 5.54 14.12 -3.98
C LYS A 59 4.87 15.49 -4.18
N GLU A 60 5.57 16.39 -4.86
CA GLU A 60 5.03 17.70 -5.21
C GLU A 60 3.74 17.56 -6.03
N PRO A 61 2.63 18.19 -5.62
CA PRO A 61 1.36 18.11 -6.33
C PRO A 61 1.39 19.01 -7.56
N ILE A 62 1.70 18.41 -8.71
CA ILE A 62 1.50 19.05 -10.01
C ILE A 62 0.00 19.22 -10.28
N ARG A 63 -0.42 20.48 -10.48
CA ARG A 63 -1.74 20.81 -11.04
C ARG A 63 -1.58 20.87 -12.58
N PRO A 64 -2.50 20.27 -13.35
CA PRO A 64 -2.42 20.27 -14.81
C PRO A 64 -2.55 21.69 -15.38
#